data_AF-A0AAJ2RZX5-F1
#
_entry.id   AF-A0AAJ2RZX5-F1
#
_cell.length_a   1.000
_cell.length_b   1.000
_cell.length_c   1.000
_cell.angle_alpha   90.00
_cell.angle_beta   90.00
_cell.angle_gamma   90.00
#
_symmetry.space_group_name_H-M   'P 1'
#
loop_
_entity.id
_entity.type
_entity.pdbx_description
1 polymer ?
#
loop_
_entity_poly.entity_id
_entity_poly.type
_entity_poly.pdbx_seq_one_letter_code
_entity_poly.pdbx_strand_id
1 'polypeptide(L)'
;MVAYEQPYQALDVGTLAQRLGDVEEVASRVGDNPGQWQIREVGDGNLNLVFIVSGSAGSVVVKQALPYVRMVGESWPLPLYRAHFEYYALVRQAQRAPGIAPEVFYFDKPQALIVMEYLYPHTILRRKLINGERVTQLGETIGEFCARMAFRGSELSLNSPEKKADVGLFSGNVAIPAITESLVFTDPYYGAEMNRHTPELSPVVDELRRNTRLKAKVQRLLMKFTANTETMLHGDLHSGSIMATASDVRVIDPEFSQYGPMAFDLGMVVANFLMAYFSQPAHRQADELDAYQAWILDVIEACFTHFDAEFRHLWQTERTGILFPRALFEAQGNSADDACDALLEEIRLDALAYCGIEMHRRVLSLAHNADFEEIEDTALRAKLEARNVLMGQALIMEPEAYRELTALADLARAYNQQEVL
;
A
#
# COMPACT_ATOMS: atom_id res chain seq x y z
N MET A 1 35.55 -20.30 -8.23
CA MET A 1 36.02 -18.97 -7.79
C MET A 1 35.17 -18.56 -6.62
N VAL A 2 35.77 -18.40 -5.44
CA VAL A 2 35.07 -17.87 -4.27
C VAL A 2 34.89 -16.38 -4.56
N ALA A 3 33.68 -15.96 -4.93
CA ALA A 3 33.37 -14.54 -5.01
C ALA A 3 33.57 -13.98 -3.59
N TYR A 4 34.54 -13.09 -3.42
CA TYR A 4 34.65 -12.32 -2.19
C TYR A 4 33.34 -11.54 -2.05
N GLU A 5 32.50 -11.90 -1.08
CA GLU A 5 31.34 -11.08 -0.72
C GLU A 5 31.86 -9.71 -0.30
N GLN A 6 31.57 -8.69 -1.11
CA GLN A 6 31.90 -7.32 -0.71
C GLN A 6 31.03 -6.95 0.49
N PRO A 7 31.62 -6.38 1.56
CA PRO A 7 30.84 -5.97 2.71
C PRO A 7 29.85 -4.87 2.32
N TYR A 8 28.71 -4.86 3.01
CA TYR A 8 27.72 -3.79 2.90
C TYR A 8 28.37 -2.41 3.12
N GLN A 9 27.96 -1.45 2.31
CA GLN A 9 28.31 -0.04 2.46
C GLN A 9 27.10 0.83 2.11
N ALA A 10 26.77 1.85 2.89
CA ALA A 10 25.78 2.83 2.42
C ALA A 10 26.37 3.57 1.21
N LEU A 11 25.73 3.45 0.03
CA LEU A 11 26.20 4.08 -1.20
C LEU A 11 25.70 5.52 -1.27
N ASP A 12 26.43 6.31 -2.04
CA ASP A 12 26.09 7.70 -2.36
C ASP A 12 26.30 7.96 -3.85
N VAL A 13 26.00 9.19 -4.28
CA VAL A 13 26.15 9.64 -5.67
C VAL A 13 27.60 9.45 -6.20
N GLY A 14 28.62 9.51 -5.32
CA GLY A 14 30.03 9.37 -5.70
C GLY A 14 30.52 7.93 -5.78
N THR A 15 29.88 7.00 -5.08
CA THR A 15 30.32 5.60 -4.93
C THR A 15 29.47 4.61 -5.73
N LEU A 16 28.25 4.97 -6.11
CA LEU A 16 27.30 4.09 -6.78
C LEU A 16 27.79 3.60 -8.15
N ALA A 17 28.36 4.49 -8.97
CA ALA A 17 28.90 4.14 -10.29
C ALA A 17 30.04 3.12 -10.19
N GLN A 18 30.93 3.28 -9.20
CA GLN A 18 32.01 2.34 -8.96
C GLN A 18 31.48 0.97 -8.50
N ARG A 19 30.42 0.96 -7.69
CA ARG A 19 29.84 -0.28 -7.16
C ARG A 19 29.12 -1.09 -8.25
N LEU A 20 28.38 -0.42 -9.13
CA LEU A 20 27.50 -1.07 -10.10
C LEU A 20 28.04 -1.10 -11.54
N GLY A 21 29.16 -0.42 -11.78
CA GLY A 21 29.73 -0.25 -13.13
C GLY A 21 30.11 -1.54 -13.85
N ASP A 22 30.52 -2.56 -13.09
CA ASP A 22 30.89 -3.88 -13.62
C ASP A 22 29.70 -4.87 -13.63
N VAL A 23 28.50 -4.45 -13.19
CA VAL A 23 27.30 -5.29 -13.22
C VAL A 23 26.68 -5.21 -14.60
N GLU A 24 26.74 -6.31 -15.37
CA GLU A 24 26.30 -6.37 -16.77
C GLU A 24 24.83 -5.93 -16.94
N GLU A 25 23.94 -6.35 -16.02
CA GLU A 25 22.52 -5.99 -16.04
C GLU A 25 22.28 -4.49 -15.91
N VAL A 26 23.20 -3.76 -15.25
CA VAL A 26 23.16 -2.30 -15.08
C VAL A 26 23.85 -1.61 -16.24
N ALA A 27 25.09 -2.00 -16.55
CA ALA A 27 25.90 -1.38 -17.60
C ALA A 27 25.24 -1.47 -18.98
N SER A 28 24.58 -2.59 -19.29
CA SER A 28 23.82 -2.76 -20.54
C SER A 28 22.61 -1.81 -20.67
N ARG A 29 22.04 -1.33 -19.56
CA ARG A 29 20.86 -0.45 -19.53
C ARG A 29 21.20 1.02 -19.37
N VAL A 30 22.31 1.34 -18.70
CA VAL A 30 22.72 2.72 -18.42
C VAL A 30 23.81 3.18 -19.41
N GLY A 31 24.74 2.30 -19.76
CA GLY A 31 25.90 2.57 -20.61
C GLY A 31 27.17 1.98 -20.01
N ASP A 32 28.11 1.57 -20.85
CA ASP A 32 29.35 0.86 -20.52
C ASP A 32 30.47 1.72 -19.91
N ASN A 33 30.24 3.03 -19.76
CA ASN A 33 31.18 3.96 -19.14
C ASN A 33 30.59 4.57 -17.84
N PRO A 34 30.77 3.92 -16.67
CA PRO A 34 30.25 4.39 -15.40
C PRO A 34 30.71 5.79 -14.99
N GLY A 35 31.88 6.22 -15.46
CA GLY A 35 32.40 7.57 -15.23
C GLY A 35 31.61 8.69 -15.91
N GLN A 36 30.70 8.35 -16.82
CA GLN A 36 29.79 9.29 -17.49
C GLN A 36 28.34 9.21 -16.98
N TRP A 37 28.05 8.34 -16.01
CA TRP A 37 26.71 8.22 -15.46
C TRP A 37 26.34 9.47 -14.66
N GLN A 38 25.12 9.96 -14.87
CA GLN A 38 24.49 11.00 -14.08
C GLN A 38 23.66 10.34 -13.00
N ILE A 39 24.02 10.58 -11.74
CA ILE A 39 23.40 9.95 -10.58
C ILE A 39 22.80 11.04 -9.71
N ARG A 40 21.53 10.86 -9.34
CA ARG A 40 20.82 11.73 -8.39
C ARG A 40 20.10 10.88 -7.37
N GLU A 41 20.20 11.25 -6.10
CA GLU A 41 19.36 10.70 -5.04
C GLU A 41 18.03 11.46 -5.03
N VAL A 42 16.91 10.74 -5.02
CA VAL A 42 15.56 11.29 -5.18
C VAL A 42 14.56 10.73 -4.17
N GLY A 43 15.01 9.94 -3.19
CA GLY A 43 14.13 9.35 -2.21
C GLY A 43 13.56 10.41 -1.27
N ASP A 44 12.26 10.64 -1.38
CA ASP A 44 11.44 11.38 -0.41
C ASP A 44 10.79 10.44 0.64
N GLY A 45 11.02 9.13 0.51
CA GLY A 45 10.49 8.08 1.37
C GLY A 45 11.20 7.93 2.72
N ASN A 46 10.52 7.23 3.64
CA ASN A 46 10.86 7.22 5.07
C ASN A 46 11.98 6.25 5.46
N LEU A 47 12.38 5.34 4.58
CA LEU A 47 13.12 4.12 4.94
C LEU A 47 14.43 3.90 4.16
N ASN A 48 14.47 4.26 2.88
CA ASN A 48 15.49 3.78 1.95
C ASN A 48 16.11 4.92 1.13
N LEU A 49 17.28 4.68 0.56
CA LEU A 49 17.89 5.55 -0.47
C LEU A 49 17.35 5.14 -1.83
N VAL A 50 17.02 6.12 -2.68
CA VAL A 50 16.57 5.87 -4.06
C VAL A 50 17.37 6.75 -4.99
N PHE A 51 18.08 6.14 -5.93
CA PHE A 51 18.87 6.84 -6.93
C PHE A 51 18.28 6.65 -8.31
N ILE A 52 18.25 7.72 -9.11
CA ILE A 52 18.10 7.61 -10.56
C ILE A 52 19.49 7.68 -11.16
N VAL A 53 19.86 6.63 -11.91
CA VAL A 53 21.13 6.50 -12.61
C VAL A 53 20.84 6.57 -14.10
N SER A 54 21.40 7.56 -14.79
CA SER A 54 21.21 7.77 -16.24
C SER A 54 22.53 7.81 -16.96
N GLY A 55 22.60 7.25 -18.16
CA GLY A 55 23.79 7.29 -19.00
C GLY A 55 23.44 7.35 -20.48
N SER A 56 24.37 6.92 -21.34
CA SER A 56 24.21 6.98 -22.79
C SER A 56 23.18 5.99 -23.35
N ALA A 57 22.91 4.88 -22.66
CA ALA A 57 21.98 3.85 -23.12
C ALA A 57 20.56 4.02 -22.56
N GLY A 58 20.42 4.63 -21.38
CA GLY A 58 19.14 4.74 -20.70
C GLY A 58 19.28 5.05 -19.21
N SER A 59 18.22 4.74 -18.45
CA SER A 59 18.11 5.06 -17.03
C SER A 59 17.54 3.89 -16.24
N VAL A 60 18.01 3.74 -15.01
CA VAL A 60 17.50 2.78 -14.02
C VAL A 60 17.29 3.46 -12.67
N VAL A 61 16.46 2.85 -11.84
CA VAL A 61 16.34 3.18 -10.42
C VAL A 61 17.17 2.19 -9.60
N VAL A 62 17.90 2.71 -8.62
CA VAL A 62 18.60 1.90 -7.63
C VAL A 62 18.05 2.23 -6.25
N LYS A 63 17.43 1.26 -5.60
CA LYS A 63 16.91 1.38 -4.24
C LYS A 63 17.81 0.60 -3.28
N GLN A 64 18.26 1.24 -2.21
CA GLN A 64 19.12 0.62 -1.19
C GLN A 64 18.53 0.81 0.21
N ALA A 65 18.42 -0.29 0.95
CA ALA A 65 18.05 -0.25 2.36
C ALA A 65 19.22 0.22 3.23
N LEU A 66 18.91 1.06 4.23
CA LEU A 66 19.83 1.47 5.30
C LEU A 66 19.61 0.64 6.58
N PRO A 67 20.60 0.48 7.47
CA PRO A 67 20.44 -0.30 8.71
C PRO A 67 19.57 0.41 9.78
N TYR A 68 18.83 1.45 9.42
CA TYR A 68 17.97 2.26 10.28
C TYR A 68 16.80 2.88 9.49
N VAL A 69 15.79 3.41 10.20
CA VAL A 69 14.68 4.17 9.61
C VAL A 69 15.18 5.55 9.18
N ARG A 70 15.22 5.85 7.87
CA ARG A 70 15.77 7.10 7.33
C ARG A 70 15.15 8.37 7.93
N MET A 71 13.83 8.39 8.14
CA MET A 71 13.12 9.56 8.71
C MET A 71 13.53 9.87 10.15
N VAL A 72 13.86 8.83 10.94
CA VAL A 72 14.19 8.99 12.38
C VAL A 72 15.70 9.06 12.60
N GLY A 73 16.48 8.39 11.75
CA GLY A 73 17.92 8.28 11.83
C GLY A 73 18.38 7.02 12.58
N GLU A 74 19.67 6.98 12.90
CA GLU A 74 20.35 5.82 13.50
C GLU A 74 19.79 5.39 14.86
N SER A 75 19.02 6.26 15.53
CA SER A 75 18.34 5.96 16.78
C SER A 75 17.24 4.89 16.65
N TRP A 76 16.78 4.60 15.44
CA TRP A 76 15.83 3.52 15.17
C TRP A 76 16.42 2.50 14.18
N PRO A 77 17.13 1.45 14.68
CA PRO A 77 17.69 0.39 13.84
C PRO A 77 16.61 -0.36 13.06
N LEU A 78 16.90 -0.69 11.81
CA LEU A 78 16.01 -1.43 10.94
C LEU A 78 16.78 -2.41 10.06
N PRO A 79 16.42 -3.71 10.04
CA PRO A 79 17.20 -4.70 9.32
C PRO A 79 17.27 -4.47 7.81
N LEU A 80 18.47 -4.70 7.25
CA LEU A 80 18.72 -4.63 5.81
C LEU A 80 17.96 -5.68 5.00
N TYR A 81 17.58 -6.80 5.63
CA TYR A 81 16.88 -7.88 4.95
C TYR A 81 15.55 -7.44 4.33
N ARG A 82 14.99 -6.28 4.68
CA ARG A 82 13.73 -5.80 4.08
C ARG A 82 13.82 -5.64 2.55
N ALA A 83 15.00 -5.26 2.03
CA ALA A 83 15.24 -5.23 0.59
C ALA A 83 15.10 -6.62 -0.07
N HIS A 84 15.37 -7.70 0.68
CA HIS A 84 15.16 -9.06 0.22
C HIS A 84 13.68 -9.41 0.06
N PHE A 85 12.85 -8.95 1.00
CA PHE A 85 11.41 -9.18 0.96
C PHE A 85 10.74 -8.30 -0.10
N GLU A 86 11.18 -7.05 -0.25
CA GLU A 86 10.76 -6.19 -1.35
C GLU A 86 11.08 -6.82 -2.71
N TYR A 87 12.32 -7.29 -2.92
CA TYR A 87 12.70 -8.02 -4.13
C TYR A 87 11.75 -9.19 -4.42
N TYR A 88 11.53 -10.05 -3.43
CA TYR A 88 10.68 -11.23 -3.62
C TYR A 88 9.22 -10.87 -3.85
N ALA A 89 8.73 -9.80 -3.23
CA ALA A 89 7.38 -9.31 -3.44
C ALA A 89 7.22 -8.71 -4.83
N LEU A 90 8.17 -7.91 -5.32
CA LEU A 90 8.16 -7.38 -6.69
C LEU A 90 8.15 -8.51 -7.73
N VAL A 91 8.98 -9.56 -7.54
CA VAL A 91 8.98 -10.74 -8.42
C VAL A 91 7.61 -11.42 -8.46
N ARG A 92 6.97 -11.58 -7.30
CA ARG A 92 5.63 -12.22 -7.20
C ARG A 92 4.53 -11.32 -7.74
N GLN A 93 4.63 -10.00 -7.54
CA GLN A 93 3.70 -9.03 -8.11
C GLN A 93 3.78 -9.02 -9.64
N ALA A 94 4.98 -9.01 -10.22
CA ALA A 94 5.15 -9.08 -11.67
C ALA A 94 4.57 -10.37 -12.27
N GLN A 95 4.64 -11.49 -11.55
CA GLN A 95 4.03 -12.76 -11.97
C GLN A 95 2.51 -12.75 -11.84
N ARG A 96 1.98 -12.20 -10.74
CA ARG A 96 0.55 -12.24 -10.42
C ARG A 96 -0.25 -11.11 -11.07
N ALA A 97 0.35 -9.98 -11.35
CA ALA A 97 -0.25 -8.82 -12.00
C ALA A 97 0.76 -8.21 -12.99
N PRO A 98 0.97 -8.83 -14.16
CA PRO A 98 1.96 -8.37 -15.13
C PRO A 98 1.75 -6.91 -15.55
N GLY A 99 2.84 -6.14 -15.60
CA GLY A 99 2.83 -4.73 -16.01
C GLY A 99 2.51 -3.71 -14.92
N ILE A 100 2.12 -4.13 -13.71
CA ILE A 100 1.81 -3.19 -12.61
C ILE A 100 3.04 -2.75 -11.81
N ALA A 101 4.02 -3.65 -11.64
CA ALA A 101 5.22 -3.41 -10.85
C ALA A 101 6.38 -2.99 -11.77
N PRO A 102 7.36 -2.21 -11.27
CA PRO A 102 8.59 -1.97 -12.02
C PRO A 102 9.32 -3.28 -12.28
N GLU A 103 9.88 -3.45 -13.48
CA GLU A 103 10.72 -4.61 -13.78
C GLU A 103 11.99 -4.58 -12.92
N VAL A 104 12.30 -5.68 -12.23
CA VAL A 104 13.54 -5.81 -11.46
C VAL A 104 14.64 -6.35 -12.38
N PHE A 105 15.74 -5.60 -12.48
CA PHE A 105 16.89 -5.96 -13.32
C PHE A 105 17.99 -6.67 -12.53
N TYR A 106 18.21 -6.30 -11.28
CA TYR A 106 19.28 -6.84 -10.47
C TYR A 106 18.96 -6.73 -8.97
N PHE A 107 19.41 -7.72 -8.19
CA PHE A 107 19.31 -7.71 -6.74
C PHE A 107 20.63 -8.16 -6.10
N ASP A 108 21.22 -7.28 -5.30
CA ASP A 108 22.42 -7.56 -4.52
C ASP A 108 22.01 -7.70 -3.05
N LYS A 109 21.95 -8.95 -2.59
CA LYS A 109 21.55 -9.29 -1.22
C LYS A 109 22.55 -8.78 -0.18
N PRO A 110 23.88 -9.02 -0.29
CA PRO A 110 24.86 -8.42 0.62
C PRO A 110 24.77 -6.90 0.73
N GLN A 111 24.48 -6.21 -0.38
CA GLN A 111 24.40 -4.76 -0.44
C GLN A 111 23.01 -4.19 -0.10
N ALA A 112 22.01 -5.08 0.08
CA ALA A 112 20.60 -4.76 0.32
C ALA A 112 20.03 -3.77 -0.72
N LEU A 113 20.31 -4.06 -1.99
CA LEU A 113 20.13 -3.15 -3.11
C LEU A 113 19.35 -3.81 -4.24
N ILE A 114 18.36 -3.10 -4.78
CA ILE A 114 17.55 -3.52 -5.93
C ILE A 114 17.76 -2.50 -7.05
N VAL A 115 18.08 -2.98 -8.25
CA VAL A 115 18.05 -2.17 -9.48
C VAL A 115 16.81 -2.54 -10.27
N MET A 116 16.03 -1.54 -10.63
CA MET A 116 14.72 -1.72 -11.28
C MET A 116 14.45 -0.64 -12.32
N GLU A 117 13.37 -0.84 -13.09
CA GLU A 117 12.85 0.07 -14.09
C GLU A 117 12.70 1.50 -13.55
N TYR A 118 13.18 2.48 -14.32
CA TYR A 118 12.88 3.88 -14.04
C TYR A 118 11.51 4.25 -14.63
N LEU A 119 10.51 4.36 -13.76
CA LEU A 119 9.15 4.74 -14.13
C LEU A 119 9.05 6.23 -14.47
N TYR A 120 9.29 6.56 -15.75
CA TYR A 120 9.14 7.91 -16.30
C TYR A 120 8.09 7.89 -17.42
N PRO A 121 7.16 8.87 -17.51
CA PRO A 121 7.07 10.12 -16.74
C PRO A 121 6.17 10.05 -15.49
N HIS A 122 6.09 8.88 -14.84
CA HIS A 122 5.20 8.68 -13.69
C HIS A 122 5.56 9.59 -12.50
N THR A 123 4.56 10.02 -11.74
CA THR A 123 4.74 10.75 -10.47
C THR A 123 3.93 10.07 -9.36
N ILE A 124 4.33 10.30 -8.10
CA ILE A 124 3.62 9.74 -6.93
C ILE A 124 2.16 10.19 -6.95
N LEU A 125 1.22 9.23 -6.88
CA LEU A 125 -0.21 9.46 -6.98
C LEU A 125 -0.72 10.40 -5.89
N ARG A 126 -0.19 10.32 -4.67
CA ARG A 126 -0.54 11.26 -3.59
C ARG A 126 -0.36 12.72 -4.02
N ARG A 127 0.73 13.06 -4.70
CA ARG A 127 0.97 14.43 -5.20
C ARG A 127 -0.07 14.81 -6.26
N LYS A 128 -0.39 13.89 -7.18
CA LYS A 128 -1.44 14.11 -8.19
C LYS A 128 -2.79 14.40 -7.52
N LEU A 129 -3.13 13.64 -6.48
CA LEU A 129 -4.37 13.83 -5.72
C LEU A 129 -4.42 15.21 -5.03
N ILE A 130 -3.31 15.63 -4.41
CA ILE A 130 -3.12 16.96 -3.80
C ILE A 130 -3.10 18.10 -4.83
N ASN A 131 -2.77 17.82 -6.09
CA ASN A 131 -2.75 18.81 -7.17
C ASN A 131 -4.07 18.91 -7.96
N GLY A 132 -5.05 18.04 -7.72
CA GLY A 132 -6.30 18.02 -8.48
C GLY A 132 -6.19 17.28 -9.82
N GLU A 133 -5.15 16.47 -10.00
CA GLU A 133 -4.88 15.75 -11.25
C GLU A 133 -5.62 14.42 -11.29
N ARG A 134 -6.47 14.25 -12.31
CA ARG A 134 -7.20 12.99 -12.53
C ARG A 134 -6.34 11.97 -13.26
N VAL A 135 -6.50 10.70 -12.88
CA VAL A 135 -5.86 9.55 -13.52
C VAL A 135 -6.96 8.65 -14.10
N THR A 136 -6.90 8.43 -15.40
CA THR A 136 -7.84 7.58 -16.13
C THR A 136 -7.67 6.13 -15.69
N GLN A 137 -8.77 5.40 -15.49
CA GLN A 137 -8.78 3.98 -15.08
C GLN A 137 -8.10 3.70 -13.73
N LEU A 138 -7.88 4.72 -12.88
CA LEU A 138 -7.20 4.52 -11.60
C LEU A 138 -7.88 3.45 -10.72
N GLY A 139 -9.20 3.56 -10.55
CA GLY A 139 -9.96 2.61 -9.73
C GLY A 139 -9.98 1.20 -10.33
N GLU A 140 -10.15 1.10 -11.65
CA GLU A 140 -10.09 -0.17 -12.40
C GLU A 140 -8.76 -0.88 -12.18
N THR A 141 -7.64 -0.21 -12.48
CA THR A 141 -6.30 -0.80 -12.36
C THR A 141 -5.96 -1.23 -10.94
N ILE A 142 -6.32 -0.42 -9.93
CA ILE A 142 -6.06 -0.76 -8.53
C ILE A 142 -6.97 -1.89 -8.04
N GLY A 143 -8.24 -1.89 -8.44
CA GLY A 143 -9.19 -2.98 -8.14
C GLY A 143 -8.71 -4.31 -8.68
N GLU A 144 -8.34 -4.35 -9.96
CA GLU A 144 -7.78 -5.55 -10.61
C GLU A 144 -6.47 -6.00 -9.97
N PHE A 145 -5.56 -5.06 -9.66
CA PHE A 145 -4.31 -5.38 -8.97
C PHE A 145 -4.58 -6.07 -7.64
N CYS A 146 -5.42 -5.48 -6.78
CA CYS A 146 -5.77 -6.06 -5.49
C CYS A 146 -6.42 -7.45 -5.64
N ALA A 147 -7.32 -7.63 -6.60
CA ALA A 147 -7.98 -8.93 -6.85
C ALA A 147 -6.99 -10.00 -7.32
N ARG A 148 -6.11 -9.66 -8.27
CA ARG A 148 -5.06 -10.55 -8.77
C ARG A 148 -4.10 -10.97 -7.66
N MET A 149 -3.67 -10.02 -6.83
CA MET A 149 -2.80 -10.31 -5.69
C MET A 149 -3.50 -11.19 -4.66
N ALA A 150 -4.75 -10.86 -4.30
CA ALA A 150 -5.55 -11.64 -3.37
C ALA A 150 -5.76 -13.07 -3.84
N PHE A 151 -6.17 -13.25 -5.09
CA PHE A 151 -6.51 -14.56 -5.64
C PHE A 151 -5.28 -15.41 -5.92
N ARG A 152 -4.33 -14.92 -6.74
CA ARG A 152 -3.18 -15.68 -7.23
C ARG A 152 -2.08 -15.88 -6.17
N GLY A 153 -2.15 -15.16 -5.06
CA GLY A 153 -1.32 -15.40 -3.87
C GLY A 153 -1.93 -16.38 -2.86
N SER A 154 -3.15 -16.86 -3.09
CA SER A 154 -3.86 -17.72 -2.15
C SER A 154 -3.94 -19.18 -2.58
N GLU A 155 -4.43 -20.03 -1.67
CA GLU A 155 -4.74 -21.45 -1.92
C GLU A 155 -5.99 -21.66 -2.79
N LEU A 156 -6.59 -20.58 -3.33
CA LEU A 156 -7.56 -20.64 -4.44
C LEU A 156 -6.86 -20.94 -5.77
N SER A 157 -5.62 -20.46 -5.95
CA SER A 157 -4.86 -20.58 -7.19
C SER A 157 -3.61 -21.45 -6.99
N LEU A 158 -2.85 -21.19 -5.93
CA LEU A 158 -1.61 -21.92 -5.63
C LEU A 158 -1.89 -23.30 -5.04
N ASN A 159 -1.00 -24.25 -5.33
CA ASN A 159 -1.00 -25.51 -4.60
C ASN A 159 -0.41 -25.34 -3.18
N SER A 160 -0.78 -26.24 -2.28
CA SER A 160 -0.43 -26.10 -0.86
C SER A 160 1.09 -26.07 -0.59
N PRO A 161 1.94 -26.89 -1.24
CA PRO A 161 3.40 -26.79 -1.08
C PRO A 161 3.98 -25.42 -1.46
N GLU A 162 3.58 -24.87 -2.61
CA GLU A 162 4.05 -23.56 -3.06
C GLU A 162 3.65 -22.47 -2.08
N LYS A 163 2.38 -22.42 -1.69
CA LYS A 163 1.90 -21.43 -0.72
C LYS A 163 2.62 -21.55 0.62
N LYS A 164 2.84 -22.77 1.13
CA LYS A 164 3.54 -22.99 2.42
C LYS A 164 5.00 -22.57 2.36
N ALA A 165 5.68 -22.80 1.24
CA ALA A 165 7.05 -22.34 1.04
C ALA A 165 7.12 -20.81 1.03
N ASP A 166 6.17 -20.16 0.35
CA ASP A 166 6.05 -18.71 0.31
C ASP A 166 5.73 -18.11 1.69
N VAL A 167 4.80 -18.70 2.45
CA VAL A 167 4.53 -18.31 3.85
C VAL A 167 5.82 -18.44 4.67
N GLY A 168 6.52 -19.56 4.59
CA GLY A 168 7.78 -19.79 5.31
C GLY A 168 8.86 -18.76 4.98
N LEU A 169 8.94 -18.32 3.71
CA LEU A 169 9.82 -17.23 3.29
C LEU A 169 9.41 -15.91 3.95
N PHE A 170 8.17 -15.46 3.73
CA PHE A 170 7.72 -14.13 4.18
C PHE A 170 7.55 -14.01 5.69
N SER A 171 7.38 -15.11 6.44
CA SER A 171 7.46 -15.09 7.90
C SER A 171 8.83 -14.64 8.44
N GLY A 172 9.87 -14.61 7.59
CA GLY A 172 11.16 -14.00 7.93
C GLY A 172 11.16 -12.47 7.93
N ASN A 173 10.15 -11.81 7.36
CA ASN A 173 10.02 -10.36 7.40
C ASN A 173 9.42 -9.94 8.74
N VAL A 174 10.23 -9.91 9.80
CA VAL A 174 9.71 -9.72 11.18
C VAL A 174 9.60 -8.24 11.53
N ALA A 175 10.65 -7.46 11.28
CA ALA A 175 10.74 -6.09 11.79
C ALA A 175 9.79 -5.12 11.07
N ILE A 176 9.48 -5.37 9.79
CA ILE A 176 8.65 -4.45 9.00
C ILE A 176 7.17 -4.62 9.33
N PRO A 177 6.56 -5.81 9.31
CA PRO A 177 5.18 -6.01 9.78
C PRO A 177 4.96 -5.60 11.25
N ALA A 178 5.96 -5.74 12.12
CA ALA A 178 5.88 -5.27 13.50
C ALA A 178 5.63 -3.74 13.60
N ILE A 179 6.12 -2.96 12.63
CA ILE A 179 5.80 -1.52 12.52
C ILE A 179 4.30 -1.35 12.25
N THR A 180 3.71 -2.14 11.36
CA THR A 180 2.27 -2.12 11.08
C THR A 180 1.47 -2.54 12.33
N GLU A 181 1.86 -3.61 13.00
CA GLU A 181 1.21 -4.10 14.23
C GLU A 181 1.13 -3.02 15.33
N SER A 182 2.19 -2.23 15.49
CA SER A 182 2.21 -1.12 16.44
C SER A 182 1.48 0.11 15.89
N LEU A 183 2.03 0.72 14.82
CA LEU A 183 1.64 2.05 14.35
C LEU A 183 0.24 2.10 13.74
N VAL A 184 -0.27 0.98 13.20
CA VAL A 184 -1.59 0.93 12.56
C VAL A 184 -2.65 0.42 13.53
N PHE A 185 -2.36 -0.63 14.30
CA PHE A 185 -3.38 -1.31 15.09
C PHE A 185 -3.38 -1.00 16.59
N THR A 186 -2.32 -0.38 17.11
CA THR A 186 -2.13 -0.22 18.55
C THR A 186 -1.99 1.24 18.94
N ASP A 187 -0.97 1.92 18.44
CA ASP A 187 -0.57 3.29 18.81
C ASP A 187 -1.70 4.32 18.70
N PRO A 188 -2.50 4.40 17.62
CA PRO A 188 -3.55 5.42 17.49
C PRO A 188 -4.56 5.43 18.65
N TYR A 189 -4.74 4.27 19.30
CA TYR A 189 -5.81 4.00 20.24
C TYR A 189 -5.42 4.20 21.71
N TYR A 190 -4.21 4.69 22.00
CA TYR A 190 -3.80 5.15 23.32
C TYR A 190 -2.83 6.34 23.24
N GLY A 191 -2.40 6.89 24.37
CA GLY A 191 -1.36 7.92 24.40
C GLY A 191 0.03 7.32 24.21
N ALA A 192 0.35 6.85 23.00
CA ALA A 192 1.70 6.36 22.66
C ALA A 192 2.69 7.53 22.55
N GLU A 193 3.97 7.26 22.83
CA GLU A 193 5.04 8.27 22.80
C GLU A 193 5.22 8.90 21.42
N MET A 194 5.09 8.10 20.36
CA MET A 194 5.30 8.52 18.97
C MET A 194 4.04 9.12 18.32
N ASN A 195 2.92 9.17 19.04
CA ASN A 195 1.70 9.76 18.50
C ASN A 195 1.81 11.28 18.42
N ARG A 196 1.32 11.83 17.32
CA ARG A 196 1.08 13.27 17.17
C ARG A 196 -0.24 13.48 16.46
N HIS A 197 -0.85 14.64 16.67
CA HIS A 197 -2.07 15.08 16.00
C HIS A 197 -2.16 16.61 16.07
N THR A 198 -2.94 17.23 15.19
CA THR A 198 -3.21 18.68 15.24
C THR A 198 -3.84 19.03 16.60
N PRO A 199 -3.31 19.99 17.39
CA PRO A 199 -3.77 20.23 18.76
C PRO A 199 -5.29 20.40 18.93
N GLU A 200 -5.92 21.09 17.99
CA GLU A 200 -7.37 21.36 17.93
C GLU A 200 -8.22 20.08 17.79
N LEU A 201 -7.64 18.97 17.29
CA LEU A 201 -8.30 17.68 17.15
C LEU A 201 -8.43 16.93 18.49
N SER A 202 -7.72 17.35 19.54
CA SER A 202 -7.62 16.63 20.82
C SER A 202 -8.95 16.13 21.41
N PRO A 203 -10.06 16.90 21.40
CA PRO A 203 -11.35 16.40 21.91
C PRO A 203 -11.85 15.14 21.20
N VAL A 204 -11.67 15.05 19.87
CA VAL A 204 -12.07 13.89 19.07
C VAL A 204 -11.15 12.70 19.35
N VAL A 205 -9.83 12.94 19.44
CA VAL A 205 -8.83 11.90 19.75
C VAL A 205 -9.07 11.30 21.13
N ASP A 206 -9.36 12.14 22.12
CA ASP A 206 -9.62 11.72 23.49
C ASP A 206 -10.86 10.81 23.59
N GLU A 207 -11.94 11.15 22.88
CA GLU A 207 -13.15 10.32 22.86
C GLU A 207 -12.90 8.98 22.16
N LEU A 208 -12.22 9.00 21.00
CA LEU A 208 -11.82 7.80 20.28
C LEU A 208 -10.99 6.86 21.17
N ARG A 209 -10.01 7.41 21.92
CA ARG A 209 -9.16 6.63 22.83
C ARG A 209 -9.90 6.17 24.10
N ARG A 210 -11.05 6.73 24.46
CA ARG A 210 -11.92 6.19 25.53
C ARG A 210 -12.86 5.09 25.04
N ASN A 211 -13.09 4.99 23.73
CA ASN A 211 -14.01 4.01 23.14
C ASN A 211 -13.43 2.58 23.17
N THR A 212 -13.74 1.84 24.23
CA THR A 212 -13.29 0.45 24.41
C THR A 212 -13.90 -0.53 23.41
N ARG A 213 -15.09 -0.23 22.86
CA ARG A 213 -15.72 -1.07 21.82
C ARG A 213 -14.97 -0.96 20.49
N LEU A 214 -14.59 0.26 20.11
CA LEU A 214 -13.74 0.50 18.94
C LEU A 214 -12.42 -0.26 19.08
N LYS A 215 -11.73 -0.10 20.22
CA LYS A 215 -10.49 -0.84 20.51
C LYS A 215 -10.65 -2.34 20.35
N ALA A 216 -11.74 -2.91 20.89
CA ALA A 216 -11.99 -4.34 20.75
C ALA A 216 -12.14 -4.77 19.28
N LYS A 217 -12.82 -3.98 18.44
CA LYS A 217 -12.95 -4.27 17.01
C LYS A 217 -11.61 -4.15 16.27
N VAL A 218 -10.83 -3.10 16.52
CA VAL A 218 -9.49 -2.93 15.95
C VAL A 218 -8.60 -4.13 16.31
N GLN A 219 -8.63 -4.57 17.57
CA GLN A 219 -7.84 -5.71 18.03
C GLN A 219 -8.32 -7.05 17.42
N ARG A 220 -9.59 -7.18 17.03
CA ARG A 220 -10.06 -8.32 16.23
C ARG A 220 -9.46 -8.31 14.82
N LEU A 221 -9.30 -7.14 14.21
CA LEU A 221 -8.64 -7.02 12.91
C LEU A 221 -7.13 -7.23 12.99
N LEU A 222 -6.49 -6.81 14.09
CA LEU A 222 -5.08 -7.16 14.38
C LEU A 222 -4.91 -8.68 14.55
N MET A 223 -5.86 -9.34 15.22
CA MET A 223 -5.86 -10.80 15.34
C MET A 223 -5.96 -11.47 13.96
N LYS A 224 -6.82 -10.99 13.06
CA LYS A 224 -6.85 -11.47 11.67
C LYS A 224 -5.53 -11.21 10.95
N PHE A 225 -4.98 -10.00 11.08
CA PHE A 225 -3.73 -9.59 10.44
C PHE A 225 -2.54 -10.46 10.85
N THR A 226 -2.43 -10.82 12.13
CA THR A 226 -1.31 -11.59 12.68
C THR A 226 -1.49 -13.11 12.58
N ALA A 227 -2.72 -13.63 12.51
CA ALA A 227 -2.99 -15.06 12.49
C ALA A 227 -3.28 -15.63 11.08
N ASN A 228 -3.80 -14.81 10.16
CA ASN A 228 -4.22 -15.29 8.84
C ASN A 228 -3.04 -15.24 7.86
N THR A 229 -3.00 -16.21 6.94
CA THR A 229 -2.02 -16.27 5.86
C THR A 229 -2.74 -16.50 4.53
N GLU A 230 -3.77 -15.71 4.24
CA GLU A 230 -4.66 -15.93 3.10
C GLU A 230 -3.95 -15.66 1.77
N THR A 231 -3.20 -14.57 1.68
CA THR A 231 -2.46 -14.17 0.48
C THR A 231 -1.23 -13.32 0.83
N MET A 232 -0.30 -13.17 -0.11
CA MET A 232 0.81 -12.22 0.02
C MET A 232 0.31 -10.79 -0.20
N LEU A 233 0.46 -9.96 0.82
CA LEU A 233 0.15 -8.55 0.80
C LEU A 233 1.28 -7.74 0.15
N HIS A 234 0.92 -6.60 -0.43
CA HIS A 234 1.81 -5.47 -0.57
C HIS A 234 2.23 -4.95 0.82
N GLY A 235 1.26 -4.84 1.75
CA GLY A 235 1.49 -4.57 3.17
C GLY A 235 1.57 -3.09 3.56
N ASP A 236 1.77 -2.19 2.59
CA ASP A 236 1.65 -0.74 2.77
C ASP A 236 1.12 -0.04 1.49
N LEU A 237 0.01 -0.57 0.93
CA LEU A 237 -0.56 -0.06 -0.33
C LEU A 237 -1.33 1.25 -0.10
N HIS A 238 -0.62 2.36 -0.15
CA HIS A 238 -1.19 3.71 -0.04
C HIS A 238 -0.91 4.54 -1.30
N SER A 239 -1.53 5.72 -1.45
CA SER A 239 -1.32 6.58 -2.63
C SER A 239 0.12 7.09 -2.81
N GLY A 240 0.97 7.00 -1.77
CA GLY A 240 2.42 7.20 -1.88
C GLY A 240 3.21 6.02 -2.47
N SER A 241 2.62 4.83 -2.53
CA SER A 241 3.22 3.59 -3.06
C SER A 241 2.68 3.28 -4.46
N ILE A 242 2.07 4.28 -5.10
CA ILE A 242 1.50 4.22 -6.42
C ILE A 242 2.08 5.38 -7.21
N MET A 243 2.62 5.11 -8.38
CA MET A 243 3.04 6.11 -9.35
C MET A 243 2.07 6.10 -10.52
N ALA A 244 1.76 7.26 -11.09
CA ALA A 244 0.85 7.35 -12.22
C ALA A 244 1.26 8.42 -13.24
N THR A 245 0.95 8.15 -14.51
CA THR A 245 0.79 9.20 -15.53
C THR A 245 -0.68 9.65 -15.56
N ALA A 246 -1.17 10.17 -16.70
CA ALA A 246 -2.59 10.45 -16.88
C ALA A 246 -3.44 9.18 -17.08
N SER A 247 -2.82 8.04 -17.42
CA SER A 247 -3.52 6.81 -17.80
C SER A 247 -2.75 5.50 -17.55
N ASP A 248 -1.53 5.57 -16.99
CA ASP A 248 -0.73 4.40 -16.61
C ASP A 248 -0.48 4.45 -15.11
N VAL A 249 -0.64 3.32 -14.43
CA VAL A 249 -0.61 3.21 -12.97
C VAL A 249 0.33 2.07 -12.61
N ARG A 250 1.27 2.35 -11.71
CA ARG A 250 2.30 1.41 -11.28
C ARG A 250 2.40 1.37 -9.76
N VAL A 251 2.56 0.18 -9.19
CA VAL A 251 2.68 -0.04 -7.75
C VAL A 251 4.15 -0.31 -7.41
N ILE A 252 4.64 0.34 -6.36
CA ILE A 252 6.04 0.31 -5.93
C ILE A 252 6.12 0.04 -4.42
N ASP A 253 7.32 -0.28 -3.92
CA ASP A 253 7.64 -0.36 -2.49
C ASP A 253 6.89 -1.43 -1.65
N PRO A 254 6.79 -2.70 -2.09
CA PRO A 254 6.18 -3.77 -1.29
C PRO A 254 7.11 -4.34 -0.20
N GLU A 255 7.84 -3.49 0.51
CA GLU A 255 8.79 -3.90 1.57
C GLU A 255 8.08 -4.38 2.86
N PHE A 256 6.81 -4.00 3.02
CA PHE A 256 5.92 -4.46 4.10
C PHE A 256 5.23 -5.79 3.79
N SER A 257 5.62 -6.44 2.69
CA SER A 257 5.01 -7.69 2.27
C SER A 257 5.13 -8.78 3.33
N GLN A 258 4.00 -9.43 3.56
CA GLN A 258 3.84 -10.64 4.36
C GLN A 258 2.62 -11.42 3.87
N TYR A 259 2.42 -12.64 4.36
CA TYR A 259 1.14 -13.31 4.17
C TYR A 259 0.13 -12.83 5.22
N GLY A 260 -1.04 -12.38 4.77
CA GLY A 260 -2.07 -11.79 5.62
C GLY A 260 -3.47 -11.85 5.00
N PRO A 261 -4.43 -11.09 5.54
CA PRO A 261 -5.83 -11.07 5.08
C PRO A 261 -6.00 -10.44 3.69
N MET A 262 -6.76 -11.07 2.79
CA MET A 262 -6.95 -10.60 1.40
C MET A 262 -7.45 -9.16 1.30
N ALA A 263 -8.23 -8.73 2.30
CA ALA A 263 -8.86 -7.43 2.35
C ALA A 263 -7.92 -6.26 2.69
N PHE A 264 -6.74 -6.54 3.25
CA PHE A 264 -5.91 -5.51 3.87
C PHE A 264 -5.48 -4.42 2.88
N ASP A 265 -4.85 -4.80 1.76
CA ASP A 265 -4.33 -3.82 0.79
C ASP A 265 -5.45 -2.99 0.13
N LEU A 266 -6.61 -3.60 -0.15
CA LEU A 266 -7.77 -2.90 -0.68
C LEU A 266 -8.30 -1.86 0.31
N GLY A 267 -8.37 -2.20 1.60
CA GLY A 267 -8.73 -1.27 2.66
C GLY A 267 -7.74 -0.11 2.79
N MET A 268 -6.44 -0.39 2.75
CA MET A 268 -5.37 0.61 2.86
C MET A 268 -5.42 1.64 1.73
N VAL A 269 -5.62 1.19 0.49
CA VAL A 269 -5.64 2.09 -0.67
C VAL A 269 -6.92 2.93 -0.71
N VAL A 270 -8.08 2.34 -0.41
CA VAL A 270 -9.37 3.05 -0.33
C VAL A 270 -9.35 4.11 0.77
N ALA A 271 -8.75 3.83 1.93
CA ALA A 271 -8.56 4.84 2.97
C ALA A 271 -7.80 6.06 2.46
N ASN A 272 -6.77 5.85 1.64
CA ASN A 272 -5.99 6.96 1.09
C ASN A 272 -6.78 7.79 0.08
N PHE A 273 -7.72 7.19 -0.66
CA PHE A 273 -8.66 7.95 -1.49
C PHE A 273 -9.68 8.72 -0.65
N LEU A 274 -10.19 8.15 0.44
CA LEU A 274 -11.09 8.87 1.36
C LEU A 274 -10.37 10.03 2.07
N MET A 275 -9.12 9.85 2.50
CA MET A 275 -8.30 10.93 3.06
C MET A 275 -8.05 12.04 2.05
N ALA A 276 -7.74 11.68 0.80
CA ALA A 276 -7.64 12.65 -0.30
C ALA A 276 -8.97 13.37 -0.53
N TYR A 277 -10.11 12.66 -0.49
CA TYR A 277 -11.44 13.27 -0.59
C TYR A 277 -11.68 14.30 0.51
N PHE A 278 -11.42 13.95 1.78
CA PHE A 278 -11.64 14.85 2.92
C PHE A 278 -10.70 16.06 2.95
N SER A 279 -9.51 15.96 2.35
CA SER A 279 -8.57 17.09 2.33
C SER A 279 -8.89 18.14 1.25
N GLN A 280 -9.65 17.79 0.20
CA GLN A 280 -9.89 18.67 -0.94
C GLN A 280 -10.42 20.08 -0.61
N PRO A 281 -11.29 20.30 0.40
CA PRO A 281 -11.76 21.64 0.75
C PRO A 281 -10.64 22.63 1.10
N ALA A 282 -9.48 22.15 1.55
CA ALA A 282 -8.31 22.99 1.83
C ALA A 282 -7.42 23.23 0.59
N HIS A 283 -7.57 22.40 -0.44
CA HIS A 283 -6.69 22.39 -1.61
C HIS A 283 -7.32 23.01 -2.85
N ARG A 284 -8.65 23.22 -2.87
CA ARG A 284 -9.41 23.62 -4.06
C ARG A 284 -10.33 24.81 -3.83
N GLN A 285 -10.62 25.49 -4.94
CA GLN A 285 -11.68 26.49 -5.01
C GLN A 285 -13.05 25.82 -5.17
N ALA A 286 -14.10 26.57 -4.84
CA ALA A 286 -15.47 26.03 -4.77
C ALA A 286 -16.02 25.51 -6.11
N ASP A 287 -15.55 26.04 -7.24
CA ASP A 287 -15.99 25.65 -8.59
C ASP A 287 -15.38 24.34 -9.10
N GLU A 288 -14.24 23.91 -8.53
CA GLU A 288 -13.57 22.64 -8.86
C GLU A 288 -13.80 21.54 -7.82
N LEU A 289 -14.13 21.92 -6.58
CA LEU A 289 -14.21 21.03 -5.43
C LEU A 289 -15.17 19.86 -5.64
N ASP A 290 -16.44 20.14 -5.95
CA ASP A 290 -17.49 19.12 -6.04
C ASP A 290 -17.19 18.10 -7.15
N ALA A 291 -16.74 18.58 -8.32
CA ALA A 291 -16.43 17.72 -9.45
C ALA A 291 -15.22 16.82 -9.18
N TYR A 292 -14.21 17.31 -8.45
CA TYR A 292 -13.05 16.51 -8.11
C TYR A 292 -13.32 15.54 -6.97
N GLN A 293 -14.05 15.96 -5.94
CA GLN A 293 -14.52 15.07 -4.88
C GLN A 293 -15.43 13.96 -5.42
N ALA A 294 -16.32 14.26 -6.37
CA ALA A 294 -17.12 13.24 -7.06
C ALA A 294 -16.24 12.23 -7.81
N TRP A 295 -15.23 12.69 -8.55
CA TRP A 295 -14.29 11.80 -9.23
C TRP A 295 -13.55 10.87 -8.27
N ILE A 296 -13.15 11.33 -7.08
CA ILE A 296 -12.50 10.47 -6.08
C ILE A 296 -13.47 9.38 -5.59
N LEU A 297 -14.76 9.71 -5.39
CA LEU A 297 -15.77 8.71 -5.03
C LEU A 297 -15.98 7.70 -6.16
N ASP A 298 -15.98 8.12 -7.42
CA ASP A 298 -16.03 7.23 -8.58
C ASP A 298 -14.82 6.28 -8.63
N VAL A 299 -13.63 6.76 -8.28
CA VAL A 299 -12.42 5.92 -8.15
C VAL A 299 -12.60 4.85 -7.07
N ILE A 300 -13.16 5.21 -5.92
CA ILE A 300 -13.42 4.27 -4.82
C ILE A 300 -14.43 3.20 -5.25
N GLU A 301 -15.52 3.61 -5.90
CA GLU A 301 -16.53 2.68 -6.44
C GLU A 301 -15.91 1.73 -7.47
N ALA A 302 -15.08 2.26 -8.37
CA ALA A 302 -14.38 1.48 -9.39
C ALA A 302 -13.38 0.47 -8.78
N CYS A 303 -12.62 0.83 -7.74
CA CYS A 303 -11.73 -0.10 -7.04
C CYS A 303 -12.46 -1.38 -6.61
N PHE A 304 -13.61 -1.19 -5.97
CA PHE A 304 -14.41 -2.30 -5.47
C PHE A 304 -15.12 -3.07 -6.58
N THR A 305 -15.69 -2.37 -7.56
CA THR A 305 -16.38 -2.99 -8.69
C THR A 305 -15.44 -3.87 -9.51
N HIS A 306 -14.26 -3.35 -9.83
CA HIS A 306 -13.27 -4.10 -10.60
C HIS A 306 -12.55 -5.17 -9.77
N PHE A 307 -12.41 -4.98 -8.45
CA PHE A 307 -11.96 -6.05 -7.57
C PHE A 307 -12.90 -7.26 -7.65
N ASP A 308 -14.21 -7.06 -7.46
CA ASP A 308 -15.18 -8.16 -7.49
C ASP A 308 -15.24 -8.81 -8.87
N ALA A 309 -15.25 -8.01 -9.94
CA ALA A 309 -15.31 -8.52 -11.31
C ALA A 309 -14.09 -9.38 -11.66
N GLU A 310 -12.88 -8.88 -11.37
CA GLU A 310 -11.64 -9.62 -11.64
C GLU A 310 -11.52 -10.85 -10.74
N PHE A 311 -11.86 -10.75 -9.45
CA PHE A 311 -11.82 -11.91 -8.55
C PHE A 311 -12.77 -13.03 -9.00
N ARG A 312 -13.99 -12.67 -9.45
CA ARG A 312 -14.95 -13.63 -10.03
C ARG A 312 -14.43 -14.25 -11.32
N HIS A 313 -13.82 -13.44 -12.17
CA HIS A 313 -13.19 -13.93 -13.39
C HIS A 313 -12.13 -14.99 -13.04
N LEU A 314 -11.19 -14.67 -12.16
CA LEU A 314 -10.15 -15.58 -11.70
C LEU A 314 -10.72 -16.82 -10.99
N TRP A 315 -11.80 -16.68 -10.22
CA TRP A 315 -12.51 -17.80 -9.60
C TRP A 315 -13.03 -18.80 -10.63
N GLN A 316 -13.54 -18.31 -11.75
CA GLN A 316 -14.10 -19.13 -12.81
C GLN A 316 -13.02 -19.76 -13.70
N THR A 317 -11.91 -19.05 -13.94
CA THR A 317 -10.88 -19.43 -14.92
C THR A 317 -9.63 -20.06 -14.30
N GLU A 318 -9.25 -19.65 -13.08
CA GLU A 318 -7.95 -19.93 -12.46
C GLU A 318 -8.04 -20.57 -11.06
N ARG A 319 -9.24 -20.99 -10.61
CA ARG A 319 -9.39 -21.76 -9.36
C ARG A 319 -8.83 -23.18 -9.51
N THR A 320 -7.53 -23.31 -9.26
CA THR A 320 -6.74 -24.55 -9.39
C THR A 320 -6.11 -25.02 -8.08
N GLY A 321 -6.20 -24.21 -7.01
CA GLY A 321 -5.67 -24.54 -5.70
C GLY A 321 -6.51 -25.56 -4.93
N ILE A 322 -6.21 -25.71 -3.64
CA ILE A 322 -6.86 -26.72 -2.78
C ILE A 322 -8.22 -26.26 -2.24
N LEU A 323 -8.50 -24.96 -2.24
CA LEU A 323 -9.73 -24.39 -1.71
C LEU A 323 -10.85 -24.44 -2.75
N PHE A 324 -12.07 -24.72 -2.27
CA PHE A 324 -13.27 -24.88 -3.10
C PHE A 324 -13.02 -25.73 -4.35
N PRO A 325 -12.52 -26.97 -4.24
CA PRO A 325 -12.10 -27.74 -5.41
C PRO A 325 -13.29 -28.06 -6.33
N ARG A 326 -13.07 -28.05 -7.65
CA ARG A 326 -14.11 -28.34 -8.66
C ARG A 326 -14.80 -29.69 -8.46
N ALA A 327 -14.13 -30.65 -7.82
CA ALA A 327 -14.69 -31.96 -7.46
C ALA A 327 -15.91 -31.86 -6.52
N LEU A 328 -16.03 -30.81 -5.71
CA LEU A 328 -17.15 -30.57 -4.80
C LEU A 328 -18.30 -29.79 -5.45
N PHE A 329 -18.07 -29.14 -6.60
CA PHE A 329 -19.04 -28.25 -7.26
C PHE A 329 -19.25 -28.64 -8.72
N GLU A 330 -18.44 -28.09 -9.64
CA GLU A 330 -18.69 -28.19 -11.08
C GLU A 330 -18.69 -29.64 -11.59
N ALA A 331 -17.84 -30.50 -11.04
CA ALA A 331 -17.79 -31.92 -11.41
C ALA A 331 -19.06 -32.70 -11.01
N GLN A 332 -19.87 -32.14 -10.10
CA GLN A 332 -21.17 -32.68 -9.69
C GLN A 332 -22.33 -31.92 -10.34
N GLY A 333 -22.07 -31.00 -11.27
CA GLY A 333 -23.08 -30.19 -11.96
C GLY A 333 -23.59 -28.98 -11.17
N ASN A 334 -22.92 -28.59 -10.08
CA ASN A 334 -23.27 -27.40 -9.29
C ASN A 334 -22.29 -26.24 -9.55
N SER A 335 -22.73 -25.00 -9.34
CA SER A 335 -21.83 -23.84 -9.35
C SER A 335 -21.22 -23.60 -7.96
N ALA A 336 -19.98 -23.08 -7.92
CA ALA A 336 -19.34 -22.56 -6.72
C ALA A 336 -19.53 -21.03 -6.56
N ASP A 337 -20.34 -20.37 -7.40
CA ASP A 337 -20.48 -18.91 -7.41
C ASP A 337 -21.02 -18.36 -6.08
N ASP A 338 -22.00 -19.00 -5.45
CA ASP A 338 -22.52 -18.56 -4.13
C ASP A 338 -21.42 -18.53 -3.04
N ALA A 339 -20.44 -19.43 -3.14
CA ALA A 339 -19.30 -19.43 -2.23
C ALA A 339 -18.30 -18.31 -2.55
N CYS A 340 -18.17 -17.96 -3.83
CA CYS A 340 -17.41 -16.78 -4.25
C CYS A 340 -18.07 -15.49 -3.73
N ASP A 341 -19.40 -15.38 -3.85
CA ASP A 341 -20.19 -14.24 -3.36
C ASP A 341 -20.00 -14.02 -1.86
N ALA A 342 -20.11 -15.09 -1.08
CA ALA A 342 -19.91 -15.04 0.36
C ALA A 342 -18.48 -14.60 0.74
N LEU A 343 -17.46 -15.12 0.06
CA LEU A 343 -16.07 -14.72 0.29
C LEU A 343 -15.83 -13.24 -0.08
N LEU A 344 -16.40 -12.78 -1.19
CA LEU A 344 -16.29 -11.37 -1.60
C LEU A 344 -16.99 -10.43 -0.61
N GLU A 345 -18.13 -10.84 -0.04
CA GLU A 345 -18.78 -10.10 1.03
C GLU A 345 -17.89 -10.02 2.28
N GLU A 346 -17.29 -11.13 2.72
CA GLU A 346 -16.34 -11.14 3.84
C GLU A 346 -15.14 -10.21 3.61
N ILE A 347 -14.53 -10.29 2.41
CA ILE A 347 -13.42 -9.42 2.00
C ILE A 347 -13.86 -7.95 2.02
N ARG A 348 -15.06 -7.63 1.53
CA ARG A 348 -15.59 -6.27 1.50
C ARG A 348 -15.70 -5.68 2.91
N LEU A 349 -16.29 -6.42 3.83
CA LEU A 349 -16.50 -5.97 5.21
C LEU A 349 -15.16 -5.74 5.93
N ASP A 350 -14.21 -6.65 5.76
CA ASP A 350 -12.87 -6.49 6.32
C ASP A 350 -12.12 -5.31 5.69
N ALA A 351 -12.25 -5.09 4.37
CA ALA A 351 -11.59 -3.98 3.67
C ALA A 351 -12.10 -2.63 4.18
N LEU A 352 -13.41 -2.49 4.40
CA LEU A 352 -14.00 -1.27 4.99
C LEU A 352 -13.48 -1.01 6.41
N ALA A 353 -13.36 -2.05 7.22
CA ALA A 353 -12.86 -1.90 8.57
C ALA A 353 -11.34 -1.61 8.61
N TYR A 354 -10.51 -2.25 7.76
CA TYR A 354 -9.11 -1.87 7.58
C TYR A 354 -8.96 -0.44 7.04
N CYS A 355 -9.87 -0.02 6.16
CA CYS A 355 -9.92 1.36 5.66
C CYS A 355 -10.09 2.36 6.82
N GLY A 356 -11.05 2.12 7.72
CA GLY A 356 -11.22 2.98 8.90
C GLY A 356 -10.00 3.01 9.84
N ILE A 357 -9.30 1.89 10.00
CA ILE A 357 -8.07 1.79 10.79
C ILE A 357 -6.94 2.63 10.16
N GLU A 358 -6.76 2.54 8.85
CA GLU A 358 -5.76 3.34 8.13
C GLU A 358 -6.08 4.84 8.19
N MET A 359 -7.36 5.22 8.10
CA MET A 359 -7.80 6.60 8.29
C MET A 359 -7.43 7.13 9.68
N HIS A 360 -7.51 6.31 10.73
CA HIS A 360 -7.07 6.67 12.08
C HIS A 360 -5.55 6.81 12.17
N ARG A 361 -4.80 5.81 11.71
CA ARG A 361 -3.34 5.79 11.92
C ARG A 361 -2.63 6.95 11.23
N ARG A 362 -3.12 7.40 10.07
CA ARG A 362 -2.53 8.50 9.29
C ARG A 362 -2.74 9.89 9.90
N VAL A 363 -3.60 10.01 10.89
CA VAL A 363 -3.87 11.28 11.59
C VAL A 363 -3.35 11.26 13.04
N LEU A 364 -3.20 10.06 13.63
CA LEU A 364 -3.03 9.91 15.09
C LEU A 364 -1.73 9.20 15.51
N SER A 365 -0.94 8.70 14.56
CA SER A 365 0.31 7.96 14.81
C SER A 365 1.54 8.70 14.26
N LEU A 366 2.68 8.02 14.12
CA LEU A 366 3.94 8.62 13.69
C LEU A 366 3.89 9.15 12.25
N ALA A 367 3.44 8.31 11.31
CA ALA A 367 3.56 8.54 9.87
C ALA A 367 2.26 9.12 9.29
N HIS A 368 2.19 10.44 9.25
CA HIS A 368 1.06 11.18 8.67
C HIS A 368 1.06 11.12 7.13
N ASN A 369 0.03 11.69 6.49
CA ASN A 369 0.01 11.88 5.04
C ASN A 369 0.09 13.36 4.66
N ALA A 370 0.61 13.64 3.46
CA ALA A 370 0.74 15.00 2.94
C ALA A 370 -0.61 15.65 2.62
N ASP A 371 -1.65 14.84 2.38
CA ASP A 371 -3.00 15.33 2.09
C ASP A 371 -3.51 16.26 3.20
N PHE A 372 -3.22 15.96 4.48
CA PHE A 372 -3.52 16.85 5.59
C PHE A 372 -2.35 17.72 6.02
N GLU A 373 -1.12 17.18 6.09
CA GLU A 373 0.02 17.90 6.69
C GLU A 373 0.43 19.16 5.93
N GLU A 374 0.12 19.26 4.63
CA GLU A 374 0.39 20.46 3.80
C GLU A 374 -0.66 21.57 3.98
N ILE A 375 -1.73 21.33 4.76
CA ILE A 375 -2.71 22.35 5.11
C ILE A 375 -2.13 23.20 6.26
N GLU A 376 -1.78 24.46 5.94
CA GLU A 376 -1.17 25.40 6.91
C GLU A 376 -2.15 25.87 7.99
N ASP A 377 -3.42 26.07 7.64
CA ASP A 377 -4.47 26.45 8.60
C ASP A 377 -4.83 25.25 9.48
N THR A 378 -4.31 25.25 10.72
CA THR A 378 -4.52 24.15 11.68
C THR A 378 -5.97 24.00 12.11
N ALA A 379 -6.76 25.08 12.13
CA ALA A 379 -8.16 25.02 12.49
C ALA A 379 -8.98 24.35 11.38
N LEU A 380 -8.69 24.68 10.11
CA LEU A 380 -9.28 23.99 8.97
C LEU A 380 -8.81 22.52 8.91
N ARG A 381 -7.50 22.27 9.04
CA ARG A 381 -6.93 20.93 9.02
C ARG A 381 -7.57 20.03 10.07
N ALA A 382 -7.67 20.49 11.31
CA ALA A 382 -8.28 19.72 12.40
C ALA A 382 -9.75 19.35 12.11
N LYS A 383 -10.52 20.23 11.47
CA LYS A 383 -11.91 19.91 11.07
C LYS A 383 -11.96 18.82 10.02
N LEU A 384 -11.09 18.87 9.02
CA LEU A 384 -11.03 17.84 7.97
C LEU A 384 -10.51 16.50 8.51
N GLU A 385 -9.49 16.54 9.37
CA GLU A 385 -8.98 15.39 10.12
C GLU A 385 -10.06 14.78 11.01
N ALA A 386 -10.87 15.60 11.71
CA ALA A 386 -11.98 15.12 12.54
C ALA A 386 -13.04 14.36 11.73
N ARG A 387 -13.42 14.87 10.56
CA ARG A 387 -14.36 14.19 9.65
C ARG A 387 -13.82 12.83 9.22
N ASN A 388 -12.54 12.78 8.83
CA ASN A 388 -11.84 11.54 8.49
C ASN A 388 -11.84 10.55 9.67
N VAL A 389 -11.44 10.98 10.86
CA VAL A 389 -11.36 10.11 12.04
C VAL A 389 -12.75 9.57 12.43
N LEU A 390 -13.79 10.41 12.39
CA LEU A 390 -15.14 10.00 12.73
C LEU A 390 -15.74 9.04 11.70
N MET A 391 -15.53 9.26 10.40
CA MET A 391 -15.92 8.30 9.37
C MET A 391 -15.17 6.97 9.54
N GLY A 392 -13.86 7.02 9.80
CA GLY A 392 -13.07 5.82 10.05
C GLY A 392 -13.61 5.00 11.23
N GLN A 393 -14.09 5.67 12.28
CA GLN A 393 -14.77 4.99 13.40
C GLN A 393 -16.07 4.31 12.94
N ALA A 394 -16.89 4.96 12.10
CA ALA A 394 -18.12 4.36 11.59
C ALA A 394 -17.83 3.10 10.75
N LEU A 395 -16.83 3.14 9.88
CA LEU A 395 -16.42 1.99 9.06
C LEU A 395 -15.94 0.80 9.89
N ILE A 396 -15.20 1.04 10.98
CA ILE A 396 -14.76 -0.04 11.88
C ILE A 396 -15.95 -0.61 12.66
N MET A 397 -16.85 0.26 13.12
CA MET A 397 -17.93 -0.13 14.02
C MET A 397 -19.07 -0.85 13.28
N GLU A 398 -19.38 -0.47 12.06
CA GLU A 398 -20.56 -0.94 11.32
C GLU A 398 -20.27 -1.13 9.82
N PRO A 399 -19.24 -1.92 9.43
CA PRO A 399 -18.90 -2.11 8.02
C PRO A 399 -20.07 -2.68 7.21
N GLU A 400 -20.95 -3.47 7.82
CA GLU A 400 -22.13 -4.07 7.18
C GLU A 400 -23.13 -3.02 6.67
N ALA A 401 -23.21 -1.86 7.34
CA ALA A 401 -24.08 -0.76 6.93
C ALA A 401 -23.61 -0.09 5.63
N TYR A 402 -22.34 -0.27 5.26
CA TYR A 402 -21.69 0.41 4.14
C TYR A 402 -21.13 -0.56 3.09
N ARG A 403 -21.59 -1.81 3.10
CA ARG A 403 -21.19 -2.83 2.10
C ARG A 403 -21.59 -2.44 0.67
N GLU A 404 -22.72 -1.73 0.54
CA GLU A 404 -23.18 -1.15 -0.72
C GLU A 404 -22.37 0.11 -1.05
N LEU A 405 -21.85 0.21 -2.27
CA LEU A 405 -20.95 1.30 -2.65
C LEU A 405 -21.62 2.68 -2.60
N THR A 406 -22.91 2.74 -2.90
CA THR A 406 -23.72 3.96 -2.76
C THR A 406 -23.79 4.42 -1.31
N ALA A 407 -23.98 3.49 -0.36
CA ALA A 407 -24.00 3.81 1.07
C ALA A 407 -22.63 4.30 1.57
N LEU A 408 -21.53 3.75 1.06
CA LEU A 408 -20.18 4.24 1.37
C LEU A 408 -19.96 5.67 0.86
N ALA A 409 -20.36 5.95 -0.39
CA ALA A 409 -20.26 7.30 -0.96
C ALA A 409 -21.13 8.31 -0.22
N ASP A 410 -22.34 7.91 0.16
CA ASP A 410 -23.25 8.75 0.95
C ASP A 410 -22.72 9.01 2.37
N LEU A 411 -22.08 8.01 3.00
CA LEU A 411 -21.39 8.19 4.27
C LEU A 411 -20.28 9.24 4.15
N ALA A 412 -19.44 9.16 3.12
CA ALA A 412 -18.37 10.13 2.89
C ALA A 412 -18.93 11.55 2.71
N ARG A 413 -19.99 11.71 1.91
CA ARG A 413 -20.68 13.01 1.71
C ARG A 413 -21.25 13.55 3.01
N ALA A 414 -21.90 12.70 3.82
CA ALA A 414 -22.49 13.10 5.09
C ALA A 414 -21.41 13.62 6.07
N TYR A 415 -20.30 12.90 6.24
CA TYR A 415 -19.20 13.34 7.09
C TYR A 415 -18.50 14.59 6.53
N ASN A 416 -18.39 14.74 5.21
CA ASN A 416 -17.75 15.90 4.59
C ASN A 416 -18.52 17.21 4.87
N GLN A 417 -19.84 17.12 5.11
CA GLN A 417 -20.69 18.26 5.46
C GLN A 417 -20.88 18.42 6.97
N GLN A 418 -20.38 17.49 7.78
CA GLN A 418 -20.58 17.54 9.23
C GLN A 418 -19.84 18.73 9.84
N GLU A 419 -20.57 19.50 10.64
CA GLU A 419 -20.01 20.49 11.57
C GLU A 419 -19.37 19.73 12.74
N VAL A 420 -18.04 19.77 12.81
CA VAL A 420 -17.23 19.12 13.84
C VAL A 420 -16.20 20.12 14.34
N LEU A 421 -15.84 19.99 15.62
CA LEU A 421 -14.96 20.88 16.39
C LEU A 421 -15.51 22.31 16.57
#